data_AF-A0AAW3WX77-F1
#
_entry.id   AF-A0AAW3WX77-F1
#
_cell.length_a   1.000
_cell.length_b   1.000
_cell.length_c   1.000
_cell.angle_alpha   90.00
_cell.angle_beta   90.00
_cell.angle_gamma   90.00
#
_symmetry.space_group_name_H-M   'P 1'
#
loop_
_entity.id
_entity.type
_entity.pdbx_description
1 polymer ?
#
loop_
_entity_poly.entity_id
_entity_poly.type
_entity_poly.pdbx_seq_one_letter_code
_entity_poly.pdbx_strand_id
1 'polypeptide(L)' 'MAKLIPVSESNSYDADYIVGVGINSFDNLIVMLADGSIISADIGYGESAHQAKRRLEAEINAAKTKGGE' A
#
# COMPACT_ATOMS: atom_id res chain seq x y z
N MET A 1 11.62 12.20 -7.70
CA MET A 1 10.35 12.58 -7.06
C MET A 1 9.71 11.31 -6.56
N ALA A 2 9.42 11.19 -5.28
CA ALA A 2 8.81 9.99 -4.75
C ALA A 2 7.34 9.89 -5.19
N LYS A 3 6.92 8.67 -5.57
CA LYS A 3 5.63 8.43 -6.22
C LYS A 3 4.57 8.16 -5.16
N LEU A 4 3.45 8.89 -5.26
CA LEU A 4 2.28 8.68 -4.41
C LEU A 4 1.57 7.37 -4.80
N ILE A 5 1.35 6.51 -3.81
CA ILE A 5 0.62 5.26 -3.91
C ILE A 5 -0.79 5.48 -3.37
N PRO A 6 -1.84 5.33 -4.20
CA PRO A 6 -3.21 5.35 -3.73
C PRO A 6 -3.47 4.09 -2.92
N VAL A 7 -3.76 4.26 -1.63
CA VAL A 7 -4.07 3.14 -0.72
C VAL A 7 -5.57 3.03 -0.46
N SER A 8 -6.34 4.10 -0.61
CA SER A 8 -7.80 4.08 -0.61
C SER A 8 -8.34 5.18 -1.52
N GLU A 9 -9.65 5.23 -1.74
CA GLU A 9 -10.30 6.27 -2.56
C GLU A 9 -9.96 7.70 -2.11
N SER A 10 -9.68 7.90 -0.83
CA SER A 10 -9.39 9.22 -0.24
C SER A 10 -7.94 9.42 0.20
N ASN A 11 -7.14 8.36 0.26
CA ASN A 11 -5.79 8.44 0.82
C ASN A 11 -4.74 7.96 -0.18
N SER A 12 -3.68 8.75 -0.31
CA SER A 12 -2.47 8.39 -1.04
C SER A 12 -1.27 8.76 -0.19
N TYR A 13 -0.28 7.88 -0.14
CA TYR A 13 0.96 8.11 0.61
C TYR A 13 2.16 7.95 -0.28
N ASP A 14 3.24 8.63 0.09
CA ASP A 14 4.50 8.44 -0.56
C ASP A 14 4.98 6.98 -0.44
N ALA A 15 5.51 6.41 -1.52
CA ALA A 15 6.00 5.04 -1.50
C ALA A 15 7.06 4.81 -0.43
N ASP A 16 7.95 5.78 -0.19
CA ASP A 16 8.99 5.69 0.85
C ASP A 16 8.41 5.82 2.27
N TYR A 17 7.26 6.48 2.40
CA TYR A 17 6.53 6.55 3.65
C TYR A 17 5.80 5.25 3.99
N ILE A 18 5.57 4.37 3.01
CA ILE A 18 4.99 3.05 3.24
C ILE A 18 6.11 2.04 3.55
N VAL A 19 6.06 1.47 4.75
CA VAL A 19 7.05 0.48 5.22
C VAL A 19 6.58 -0.95 5.04
N GLY A 20 5.28 -1.19 4.91
CA GLY A 20 4.75 -2.53 4.68
C GLY A 20 3.27 -2.56 4.33
N VAL A 21 2.84 -3.69 3.78
CA VAL A 21 1.43 -4.00 3.49
C VAL A 21 1.11 -5.34 4.14
N GLY A 22 -0.04 -5.42 4.81
CA GLY A 22 -0.48 -6.59 5.54
C GLY A 22 -1.97 -6.86 5.33
N ILE A 23 -2.42 -7.97 5.90
CA ILE A 23 -3.84 -8.32 5.99
C ILE A 23 -4.09 -8.61 7.46
N ASN A 24 -5.14 -8.01 8.02
CA ASN A 24 -5.50 -8.25 9.42
C ASN A 24 -6.34 -9.53 9.58
N SER A 25 -6.64 -9.92 10.83
CA SER A 25 -7.44 -11.12 11.12
C SER A 25 -8.88 -11.08 10.59
N PHE A 26 -9.33 -9.93 10.09
CA PHE A 26 -10.66 -9.73 9.50
C PHE A 26 -10.59 -9.69 7.96
N ASP A 27 -9.49 -10.17 7.37
CA ASP A 27 -9.23 -10.15 5.91
C ASP A 27 -9.26 -8.73 5.29
N ASN A 28 -8.99 -7.69 6.09
CA ASN A 28 -8.86 -6.33 5.56
C ASN A 28 -7.41 -6.04 5.19
N LEU A 29 -7.23 -5.36 4.06
CA LEU A 29 -5.94 -4.85 3.66
C LEU A 29 -5.53 -3.69 4.58
N ILE A 30 -4.30 -3.74 5.08
CA ILE A 30 -3.72 -2.70 5.93
C ILE A 30 -2.37 -2.26 5.39
N VAL A 31 -2.03 -1.00 5.60
CA VAL A 31 -0.75 -0.41 5.21
C VAL A 31 -0.08 0.16 6.45
N MET A 32 1.19 -0.16 6.61
CA MET A 32 2.05 0.31 7.69
C MET A 32 2.87 1.48 7.18
N LEU A 33 2.84 2.59 7.91
CA LEU A 33 3.53 3.83 7.58
C LEU A 33 4.78 4.01 8.44
N ALA A 34 5.71 4.85 7.98
CA ALA A 34 7.00 5.06 8.64
C ALA A 34 6.88 5.73 10.01
N ASP A 35 5.78 6.43 10.30
CA ASP A 35 5.49 6.98 11.64
C ASP A 35 4.96 5.95 12.63
N GLY A 36 4.75 4.70 12.19
CA GLY A 36 4.18 3.62 12.99
C GLY A 36 2.65 3.51 12.89
N SER A 37 1.99 4.43 12.18
CA SER A 37 0.56 4.33 11.90
C SER A 37 0.22 3.13 11.03
N ILE A 38 -0.92 2.51 11.31
CA ILE A 38 -1.51 1.43 10.50
C ILE A 38 -2.86 1.93 10.01
N ILE A 39 -3.04 1.95 8.70
CA ILE A 39 -4.26 2.41 8.06
C ILE A 39 -4.91 1.26 7.28
N SER A 40 -6.23 1.32 7.15
CA SER A 40 -6.95 0.42 6.24
C SER A 40 -6.76 0.89 4.80
N ALA A 41 -6.44 -0.05 3.91
CA ALA A 41 -6.39 0.17 2.49
C ALA A 41 -7.58 -0.50 1.80
N ASP A 42 -7.93 0.02 0.64
CA ASP A 42 -9.02 -0.52 -0.16
C ASP A 42 -8.58 -1.81 -0.85
N ILE A 43 -9.44 -2.82 -0.79
CA ILE A 43 -9.20 -4.12 -1.40
C ILE A 43 -9.47 -4.09 -2.92
N GLY A 44 -10.13 -3.04 -3.43
CA GLY A 44 -10.57 -2.95 -4.83
C GLY A 44 -11.85 -3.74 -5.11
N TYR A 45 -12.33 -3.63 -6.35
CA TYR A 45 -13.59 -4.19 -6.87
C TYR A 45 -13.59 -5.74 -6.88
N GLY A 46 -13.84 -6.36 -5.72
CA GLY A 46 -14.19 -7.78 -5.61
C GLY A 46 -13.02 -8.78 -5.68
N GLU A 47 -11.78 -8.32 -5.59
CA GLU A 47 -10.59 -9.18 -5.46
C GLU A 47 -10.34 -9.58 -3.98
N SER A 48 -9.67 -10.72 -3.76
CA SER A 48 -9.31 -11.15 -2.40
C SER A 48 -8.23 -10.25 -1.80
N ALA A 49 -8.22 -10.04 -0.48
CA ALA A 49 -7.21 -9.22 0.20
C ALA A 49 -5.77 -9.64 -0.09
N HIS A 50 -5.54 -10.92 -0.33
CA HIS A 50 -4.25 -11.46 -0.74
C HIS A 50 -3.78 -10.98 -2.12
N GLN A 51 -4.71 -10.82 -3.07
CA GLN A 51 -4.39 -10.32 -4.41
C GLN A 51 -4.13 -8.81 -4.37
N ALA A 52 -5.00 -8.07 -3.67
CA ALA A 52 -4.85 -6.64 -3.47
C ALA A 52 -3.52 -6.30 -2.77
N LYS A 53 -3.14 -7.08 -1.75
CA LYS A 53 -1.84 -6.99 -1.09
C LYS A 53 -0.69 -7.10 -2.10
N ARG A 54 -0.66 -8.17 -2.90
CA ARG A 54 0.43 -8.39 -3.87
C ARG A 54 0.51 -7.27 -4.90
N ARG A 55 -0.63 -6.78 -5.39
CA ARG A 55 -0.69 -5.64 -6.31
C ARG A 55 -0.08 -4.40 -5.68
N LEU A 56 -0.54 -4.05 -4.47
CA LEU A 56 -0.08 -2.86 -3.77
C LEU A 56 1.41 -2.93 -3.43
N GLU A 57 1.90 -4.08 -2.97
CA GLU A 57 3.34 -4.33 -2.75
C GLU A 57 4.15 -4.16 -4.05
N ALA A 58 3.65 -4.65 -5.18
CA ALA A 58 4.30 -4.47 -6.46
C ALA A 58 4.32 -3.00 -6.90
N GLU A 59 3.25 -2.25 -6.67
CA GLU A 59 3.18 -0.82 -6.98
C GLU A 59 4.14 0.01 -6.12
N ILE A 60 4.22 -0.27 -4.81
CA ILE A 60 5.17 0.36 -3.88
C ILE A 60 6.61 0.04 -4.31
N ASN A 61 6.94 -1.23 -4.58
CA ASN A 61 8.28 -1.61 -5.00
C ASN A 61 8.66 -0.98 -6.35
N ALA A 62 7.74 -0.96 -7.32
CA ALA A 62 7.98 -0.31 -8.60
C ALA A 62 8.18 1.21 -8.46
N ALA A 63 7.46 1.84 -7.53
CA ALA A 63 7.62 3.25 -7.19
C ALA A 63 8.99 3.54 -6.56
N LYS A 64 9.43 2.72 -5.61
CA LYS A 64 10.74 2.84 -4.95
C LYS A 64 11.89 2.66 -5.94
N THR A 65 11.83 1.63 -6.79
CA THR A 65 12.88 1.35 -7.77
C THR A 65 13.02 2.46 -8.82
N LYS A 66 11.90 3.07 -9.26
CA LYS A 66 11.91 4.16 -10.25
C LYS A 66 12.25 5.54 -9.67
N GLY A 67 12.38 5.66 -8.34
CA GLY A 67 12.79 6.90 -7.67
C GLY A 67 14.31 7.08 -7.55
N GLY A 68 15.09 6.07 -7.95
CA GLY A 68 16.56 6.01 -7.80
C GLY A 68 17.38 6.32 -9.05
N GLU A 69 16.77 6.86 -10.11
CA GLU A 69 17.46 7.30 -11.34
C GLU A 69 17.42 8.82 -11.49
#